data_AF-A0A961PRB8-F1
#
_entry.id   AF-A0A961PRB8-F1
#
_cell.length_a   1.000
_cell.length_b   1.000
_cell.length_c   1.000
_cell.angle_alpha   90.00
_cell.angle_beta   90.00
_cell.angle_gamma   90.00
#
_symmetry.space_group_name_H-M   'P 1'
#
loop_
_entity.id
_entity.type
_entity.pdbx_description
1 polymer ?
#
loop_
_entity_poly.entity_id
_entity_poly.type
_entity_poly.pdbx_seq_one_letter_code
_entity_poly.pdbx_strand_id
1 'polypeptide(L)'
;MLAEPGYHTRAFVEWEDWPRAVLVAAQRAGYFAPAPIWTDLRSFDARPFHGAFDAILAGYPCQPFSAAGKRSGADDPRHLWPDVARVIHECRPEWVFLENVAGHLTLGLETVLRELWGLGYTPAAGLFSAAEVGAPHERLRIFILAHTDEPASRQSATFRLPPSRLALDPADVIWLAHDGREVEFRLVSVADAEARGIEAVRQDRSAYDLPPGDPRPASLASPVVFGTPEVVMLDLPQTSEDQPAHRPLIAANASPWPGEIAVFRSASTDGFNLLTTLGSRARLGTLAFDFFPGPTSRFDLGNALVVDLLSGTLESVTDVALFGGANAVVAEAAAGQWEIVQAGQAELIAPGRYRLTRLLRGQRGTEYAMGNPAPAGARVVVLDTSLASLPIAEADLGLPWNWRVGPAARAVSDASYAALGFTPTGRGLVPFAPVHVEQPWRVARSPGDLTIRWTRRSRALVADAWEQVEVPLAEDLESYDVQILDGTTVRRTLTSSTTSVLYTAVQQTADWGAPLEPGQTLAIRIYQLSNRLGRGTPATVTLQF
;
A
#
# COMPACT_ATOMS: atom_id res chain seq x y z
N MET A 1 -14.51 44.03 32.14
CA MET A 1 -13.25 43.29 32.23
C MET A 1 -12.49 43.59 30.96
N LEU A 2 -11.23 44.01 31.02
CA LEU A 2 -10.47 44.48 29.84
C LEU A 2 -10.37 43.45 28.69
N ALA A 3 -10.61 42.17 28.97
CA ALA A 3 -10.47 41.08 28.01
C ALA A 3 -11.79 40.65 27.32
N GLU A 4 -12.95 40.93 27.91
CA GLU A 4 -14.25 40.53 27.34
C GLU A 4 -15.18 41.77 27.26
N PRO A 5 -15.41 42.32 26.05
CA PRO A 5 -16.15 43.57 25.84
C PRO A 5 -17.57 43.59 26.42
N GLY A 6 -18.21 42.43 26.58
CA GLY A 6 -19.54 42.31 27.17
C GLY A 6 -19.59 42.36 28.71
N TYR A 7 -18.45 42.27 29.39
CA TYR A 7 -18.39 42.13 30.85
C TYR A 7 -17.97 43.45 31.50
N HIS A 8 -18.66 43.86 32.56
CA HIS A 8 -18.25 45.01 33.40
C HIS A 8 -18.16 44.61 34.88
N THR A 9 -17.20 45.19 35.58
CA THR A 9 -17.04 44.95 37.02
C THR A 9 -18.12 45.70 37.79
N ARG A 10 -18.82 45.02 38.71
CA ARG A 10 -19.89 45.61 39.54
C ARG A 10 -19.44 45.99 40.95
N ALA A 11 -18.34 45.41 41.44
CA ALA A 11 -17.78 45.65 42.75
C ALA A 11 -16.26 45.37 42.74
N PHE A 12 -15.49 46.16 43.48
CA PHE A 12 -14.08 45.89 43.76
C PHE A 12 -13.86 45.78 45.27
N VAL A 13 -12.95 44.90 45.69
CA VAL A 13 -12.48 44.84 47.08
C VAL A 13 -10.96 44.91 47.07
N GLU A 14 -10.40 45.98 47.63
CA GLU A 14 -8.96 46.25 47.60
C GLU A 14 -8.51 46.97 48.88
N TRP A 15 -7.56 46.37 49.59
CA TRP A 15 -7.12 46.80 50.91
C TRP A 15 -6.11 47.94 50.87
N GLU A 16 -5.30 48.04 49.82
CA GLU A 16 -4.24 49.04 49.73
C GLU A 16 -4.72 50.38 49.16
N ASP A 17 -4.32 51.48 49.79
CA ASP A 17 -4.74 52.84 49.42
C ASP A 17 -4.36 53.21 47.98
N TRP A 18 -3.14 52.83 47.57
CA TRP A 18 -2.61 53.18 46.25
C TRP A 18 -3.32 52.47 45.09
N PRO A 19 -3.47 51.12 45.07
CA PRO A 19 -4.28 50.43 44.08
C PRO A 19 -5.72 50.93 44.01
N ARG A 20 -6.36 51.27 45.16
CA ARG A 20 -7.70 51.89 45.13
C ARG A 20 -7.71 53.24 44.41
N ALA A 21 -6.72 54.10 44.65
CA ALA A 21 -6.61 55.37 43.95
C ALA A 21 -6.45 55.18 42.43
N VAL A 22 -5.68 54.16 42.00
CA VAL A 22 -5.53 53.78 40.59
C VAL A 22 -6.86 53.29 40.00
N LEU A 23 -7.62 52.46 40.72
CA LEU A 23 -8.94 52.00 40.28
C LEU A 23 -9.93 53.17 40.11
N VAL A 24 -9.95 54.12 41.05
CA VAL A 24 -10.76 55.34 40.95
C VAL A 24 -10.36 56.17 39.73
N ALA A 25 -9.06 56.35 39.49
CA ALA A 25 -8.57 57.06 38.32
C ALA A 25 -8.93 56.34 37.01
N ALA A 26 -8.83 55.02 36.96
CA ALA A 26 -9.21 54.20 35.80
C ALA A 26 -10.72 54.27 35.50
N GLN A 27 -11.57 54.25 36.52
CA GLN A 27 -13.01 54.47 36.36
C GLN A 27 -13.31 55.88 35.84
N ARG A 28 -12.64 56.92 36.36
CA ARG A 28 -12.80 58.31 35.88
C ARG A 28 -12.33 58.50 34.43
N ALA A 29 -11.31 57.76 34.01
CA ALA A 29 -10.79 57.77 32.65
C ALA A 29 -11.57 56.87 31.68
N GLY A 30 -12.60 56.16 32.15
CA GLY A 30 -13.47 55.31 31.32
C GLY A 30 -12.90 53.92 30.99
N TYR A 31 -11.77 53.51 31.58
CA TYR A 31 -11.23 52.16 31.40
C TYR A 31 -12.06 51.07 32.09
N PHE A 32 -12.76 51.44 33.18
CA PHE A 32 -13.70 50.56 33.89
C PHE A 32 -15.04 51.25 34.10
N ALA A 33 -16.12 50.46 34.10
CA ALA A 33 -17.43 50.95 34.50
C ALA A 33 -17.40 51.46 35.96
N PRO A 34 -18.16 52.51 36.30
CA PRO A 34 -18.27 52.98 37.68
C PRO A 34 -18.77 51.87 38.60
N ALA A 35 -18.00 51.56 39.64
CA ALA A 35 -18.32 50.51 40.60
C ALA A 35 -17.79 50.85 42.00
N PRO A 36 -18.55 50.53 43.06
CA PRO A 36 -18.10 50.69 44.44
C PRO A 36 -16.83 49.88 44.73
N ILE A 37 -15.95 50.46 45.57
CA ILE A 37 -14.67 49.89 46.00
C ILE A 37 -14.70 49.77 47.52
N TRP A 38 -14.69 48.53 48.03
CA TRP A 38 -14.59 48.23 49.46
C TRP A 38 -13.12 48.05 49.88
N THR A 39 -12.85 48.32 51.15
CA THR A 39 -11.48 48.37 51.69
C THR A 39 -11.04 47.11 52.40
N ASP A 40 -11.94 46.20 52.76
CA ASP A 40 -11.57 44.97 53.47
C ASP A 40 -12.50 43.81 53.12
N LEU A 41 -11.92 42.74 52.60
CA LEU A 41 -12.63 41.52 52.26
C LEU A 41 -13.29 40.87 53.48
N ARG A 42 -12.66 40.99 54.66
CA ARG A 42 -13.15 40.37 55.91
C ARG A 42 -14.44 41.01 56.43
N SER A 43 -14.67 42.29 56.12
CA SER A 43 -15.88 43.02 56.49
C SER A 43 -16.85 43.22 55.32
N PHE A 44 -16.49 42.74 54.12
CA PHE A 44 -17.37 42.79 52.96
C PHE A 44 -18.52 41.79 53.11
N ASP A 45 -19.75 42.31 53.21
CA ASP A 45 -20.99 41.54 53.21
C ASP A 45 -21.45 41.29 51.77
N ALA A 46 -21.31 40.05 51.31
CA ALA A 46 -21.61 39.67 49.94
C ALA A 46 -23.06 39.18 49.75
N ARG A 47 -23.80 38.94 50.85
CA ARG A 47 -25.18 38.44 50.83
C ARG A 47 -26.16 39.29 50.00
N PRO A 48 -26.08 40.65 50.00
CA PRO A 48 -26.94 41.46 49.15
C PRO A 48 -26.73 41.24 47.64
N PHE A 49 -25.61 40.63 47.25
CA PHE A 49 -25.23 40.36 45.86
C PHE A 49 -25.45 38.91 45.44
N HIS A 50 -26.18 38.11 46.24
CA HIS A 50 -26.52 36.74 45.88
C HIS A 50 -27.23 36.67 44.52
N GLY A 51 -26.63 35.95 43.56
CA GLY A 51 -27.12 35.82 42.19
C GLY A 51 -27.01 37.10 41.33
N ALA A 52 -26.32 38.14 41.82
CA ALA A 52 -26.14 39.41 41.12
C ALA A 52 -24.83 39.49 40.33
N PHE A 53 -23.90 38.57 40.56
CA PHE A 53 -22.63 38.48 39.85
C PHE A 53 -22.56 37.19 39.04
N ASP A 54 -22.31 37.32 37.73
CA ASP A 54 -22.10 36.15 36.86
C ASP A 54 -20.74 35.48 37.15
N ALA A 55 -19.74 36.28 37.52
CA ALA A 55 -18.39 35.80 37.80
C ALA A 55 -17.74 36.49 39.01
N ILE A 56 -16.95 35.75 39.77
CA ILE A 56 -16.03 36.29 40.78
C ILE A 56 -14.59 36.06 40.33
N LEU A 57 -13.80 37.13 40.38
CA LEU A 57 -12.36 37.09 40.16
C LEU A 57 -11.63 37.43 41.45
N ALA A 58 -10.66 36.61 41.82
CA ALA A 58 -9.84 36.88 43.00
C ALA A 58 -8.37 36.46 42.81
N GLY A 59 -7.46 37.35 43.17
CA GLY A 59 -6.10 37.00 43.55
C GLY A 59 -5.99 37.13 45.06
N TYR A 60 -5.50 36.11 45.75
CA TYR A 60 -5.33 36.13 47.20
C TYR A 60 -3.89 35.74 47.58
N PRO A 61 -3.34 36.33 48.65
CA PRO A 61 -1.95 36.08 49.06
C PRO A 61 -1.69 34.60 49.39
N CYS A 62 -0.58 34.06 48.88
CA CYS A 62 -0.17 32.65 49.05
C CYS A 62 0.54 32.35 50.40
N GLN A 63 0.88 33.36 51.20
CA GLN A 63 1.66 33.20 52.44
C GLN A 63 0.74 32.83 53.62
N PRO A 64 1.11 31.80 54.43
CA PRO A 64 2.41 31.75 55.10
C PRO A 64 3.23 30.46 54.94
N PHE A 65 3.19 29.76 53.81
CA PHE A 65 3.96 28.51 53.63
C PHE A 65 5.27 28.64 52.82
N SER A 66 6.04 29.71 53.02
CA SER A 66 7.40 29.83 52.45
C SER A 66 8.51 29.51 53.46
N ALA A 67 9.60 28.92 52.98
CA ALA A 67 10.71 28.28 53.70
C ALA A 67 11.62 29.15 54.60
N ALA A 68 11.13 30.27 55.16
CA ALA A 68 11.89 31.07 56.13
C ALA A 68 10.94 31.67 57.19
N GLY A 69 10.90 31.04 58.38
CA GLY A 69 10.31 31.63 59.60
C GLY A 69 9.04 30.94 60.13
N LYS A 70 9.17 30.38 61.35
CA LYS A 70 8.15 29.84 62.30
C LYS A 70 6.71 29.63 61.79
N ARG A 71 6.32 28.35 61.74
CA ARG A 71 4.95 27.79 61.62
C ARG A 71 3.94 28.52 62.52
N SER A 72 3.19 29.46 61.96
CA SER A 72 1.85 29.81 62.43
C SER A 72 0.93 29.50 61.25
N GLY A 73 0.18 28.41 61.35
CA GLY A 73 -0.64 27.87 60.26
C GLY A 73 -1.88 28.73 59.98
N ALA A 74 -3.06 28.15 60.18
CA ALA A 74 -4.36 28.75 59.83
C ALA A 74 -4.72 30.08 60.55
N ASP A 75 -3.94 30.51 61.55
CA ASP A 75 -4.16 31.75 62.34
C ASP A 75 -3.39 32.98 61.81
N ASP A 76 -2.80 32.92 60.61
CA ASP A 76 -2.12 34.08 60.00
C ASP A 76 -3.16 35.09 59.48
N PRO A 77 -3.12 36.37 59.91
CA PRO A 77 -4.06 37.40 59.44
C PRO A 77 -3.99 37.70 57.94
N ARG A 78 -3.02 37.13 57.22
CA ARG A 78 -2.84 37.22 55.77
C ARG A 78 -3.45 36.04 55.00
N HIS A 79 -4.00 35.03 55.68
CA HIS A 79 -4.67 33.90 55.04
C HIS A 79 -6.12 34.28 54.66
N LEU A 80 -6.30 34.82 53.46
CA LEU A 80 -7.59 35.35 52.99
C LEU A 80 -8.44 34.35 52.20
N TRP A 81 -7.97 33.11 51.97
CA TRP A 81 -8.75 32.09 51.26
C TRP A 81 -10.13 31.82 51.91
N PRO A 82 -10.25 31.68 53.25
CA PRO A 82 -11.55 31.47 53.89
C PRO A 82 -12.55 32.61 53.62
N ASP A 83 -12.07 33.85 53.55
CA ASP A 83 -12.90 35.01 53.22
C ASP A 83 -13.31 35.03 51.73
N VAL A 84 -12.42 34.62 50.83
CA VAL A 84 -12.75 34.44 49.41
C VAL A 84 -13.80 33.34 49.24
N ALA A 85 -13.62 32.19 49.89
CA ALA A 85 -14.58 31.08 49.87
C ALA A 85 -15.93 31.49 50.46
N ARG A 86 -15.94 32.29 51.55
CA ARG A 86 -17.16 32.87 52.12
C ARG A 86 -17.88 33.77 51.12
N VAL A 87 -17.17 34.68 50.44
CA VAL A 87 -17.77 35.57 49.44
C VAL A 87 -18.32 34.79 48.24
N ILE A 88 -17.63 33.75 47.78
CA ILE A 88 -18.14 32.84 46.74
C ILE A 88 -19.43 32.16 47.20
N HIS A 89 -19.45 31.65 48.43
CA HIS A 89 -20.62 30.99 49.00
C HIS A 89 -21.81 31.94 49.17
N GLU A 90 -21.57 33.19 49.59
CA GLU A 90 -22.60 34.22 49.80
C GLU A 90 -23.15 34.74 48.46
N CYS A 91 -22.29 34.99 47.46
CA CYS A 91 -22.69 35.52 46.16
C CYS A 91 -23.28 34.47 45.21
N ARG A 92 -22.83 33.22 45.30
CA ARG A 92 -23.17 32.12 44.37
C ARG A 92 -23.02 32.51 42.88
N PRO A 93 -21.84 32.98 42.42
CA PRO A 93 -21.64 33.27 41.00
C PRO A 93 -21.68 31.98 40.17
N GLU A 94 -21.94 32.11 38.87
CA GLU A 94 -21.84 31.00 37.93
C GLU A 94 -20.37 30.62 37.69
N TRP A 95 -19.49 31.61 37.59
CA TRP A 95 -18.05 31.43 37.34
C TRP A 95 -17.18 31.94 38.50
N VAL A 96 -16.12 31.19 38.81
CA VAL A 96 -15.05 31.60 39.73
C VAL A 96 -13.72 31.48 39.02
N PHE A 97 -12.95 32.57 38.95
CA PHE A 97 -11.62 32.59 38.36
C PHE A 97 -10.59 33.13 39.35
N LEU A 98 -9.63 32.28 39.73
CA LEU A 98 -8.64 32.56 40.75
C LEU A 98 -7.23 32.57 40.15
N GLU A 99 -6.41 33.52 40.59
CA GLU A 99 -4.98 33.56 40.26
C GLU A 99 -4.15 33.37 41.53
N ASN A 100 -3.05 32.61 41.41
CA ASN A 100 -2.04 32.54 42.45
C ASN A 100 -0.63 32.30 41.88
N VAL A 101 0.40 32.43 42.71
CA VAL A 101 1.79 32.13 42.34
C VAL A 101 1.99 30.63 42.11
N ALA A 102 2.96 30.25 41.26
CA ALA A 102 3.24 28.86 40.92
C ALA A 102 3.45 27.94 42.14
N GLY A 103 4.06 28.46 43.22
CA GLY A 103 4.25 27.72 44.47
C GLY A 103 2.96 27.26 45.16
N HIS A 104 1.80 27.82 44.80
CA HIS A 104 0.51 27.40 45.35
C HIS A 104 0.11 25.97 44.94
N LEU A 105 0.67 25.45 43.84
CA LEU A 105 0.50 24.06 43.38
C LEU A 105 0.73 23.04 44.50
N THR A 106 1.74 23.25 45.33
CA THR A 106 2.13 22.31 46.39
C THR A 106 1.71 22.75 47.79
N LEU A 107 1.31 24.01 47.96
CA LEU A 107 1.11 24.63 49.28
C LEU A 107 -0.37 24.84 49.67
N GLY A 108 -1.30 24.84 48.71
CA GLY A 108 -2.71 25.12 49.03
C GLY A 108 -3.75 24.79 47.96
N LEU A 109 -3.32 24.47 46.72
CA LEU A 109 -4.23 24.18 45.62
C LEU A 109 -5.25 23.08 45.95
N GLU A 110 -4.81 21.98 46.56
CA GLU A 110 -5.71 20.86 46.89
C GLU A 110 -6.88 21.32 47.79
N THR A 111 -6.60 22.14 48.80
CA THR A 111 -7.63 22.68 49.71
C THR A 111 -8.61 23.56 48.96
N VAL A 112 -8.11 24.42 48.07
CA VAL A 112 -8.94 25.31 47.24
C VAL A 112 -9.86 24.52 46.31
N LEU A 113 -9.32 23.53 45.60
CA LEU A 113 -10.12 22.68 44.70
C LEU A 113 -11.18 21.90 45.48
N ARG A 114 -10.82 21.34 46.63
CA ARG A 114 -11.74 20.59 47.49
C ARG A 114 -12.86 21.47 48.06
N GLU A 115 -12.55 22.69 48.47
CA GLU A 115 -13.55 23.61 49.01
C GLU A 115 -14.48 24.14 47.92
N LEU A 116 -13.96 24.49 46.74
CA LEU A 116 -14.80 24.83 45.57
C LEU A 116 -15.74 23.68 45.21
N TRP A 117 -15.24 22.44 45.24
CA TRP A 117 -16.07 21.24 45.06
C TRP A 117 -17.16 21.14 46.12
N GLY A 118 -16.82 21.36 47.39
CA GLY A 118 -17.78 21.37 48.51
C GLY A 118 -18.83 22.48 48.41
N LEU A 119 -18.51 23.58 47.72
CA LEU A 119 -19.41 24.69 47.43
C LEU A 119 -20.33 24.47 46.22
N GLY A 120 -20.15 23.36 45.49
CA GLY A 120 -20.97 23.00 44.34
C GLY A 120 -20.40 23.43 42.99
N TYR A 121 -19.09 23.70 42.90
CA TYR A 121 -18.42 24.03 41.66
C TYR A 121 -17.59 22.86 41.13
N THR A 122 -17.38 22.84 39.81
CA THR A 122 -16.42 21.95 39.15
C THR A 122 -15.15 22.74 38.80
N PRO A 123 -14.05 22.64 39.57
CA PRO A 123 -12.84 23.40 39.32
C PRO A 123 -11.85 22.68 38.39
N ALA A 124 -11.19 23.45 37.54
CA ALA A 124 -10.02 23.08 36.74
C ALA A 124 -8.87 24.05 37.02
N ALA A 125 -7.64 23.55 37.08
CA ALA A 125 -6.47 24.37 37.36
C ALA A 125 -5.34 24.08 36.37
N GLY A 126 -4.59 25.12 36.00
CA GLY A 126 -3.42 25.00 35.13
C GLY A 126 -2.35 26.03 35.46
N LEU A 127 -1.11 25.70 35.15
CA LEU A 127 0.05 26.57 35.33
C LEU A 127 0.42 27.16 33.97
N PHE A 128 0.42 28.49 33.87
CA PHE A 128 0.60 29.20 32.61
C PHE A 128 1.61 30.34 32.77
N SER A 129 2.46 30.50 31.76
CA SER A 129 3.42 31.61 31.64
C SER A 129 2.80 32.79 30.90
N ALA A 130 3.14 34.01 31.29
CA ALA A 130 2.74 35.20 30.52
C ALA A 130 3.33 35.19 29.09
N ALA A 131 4.45 34.50 28.87
CA ALA A 131 5.06 34.36 27.54
C ALA A 131 4.23 33.48 26.60
N GLU A 132 3.43 32.53 27.13
CA GLU A 132 2.55 31.68 26.32
C GLU A 132 1.44 32.48 25.63
N VAL A 133 1.11 33.66 26.16
CA VAL A 133 0.14 34.60 25.58
C VAL A 133 0.80 35.84 24.96
N GLY A 134 2.10 35.75 24.65
CA GLY A 134 2.83 36.76 23.90
C GLY A 134 3.46 37.89 24.72
N ALA A 135 3.50 37.81 26.05
CA ALA A 135 4.20 38.81 26.87
C ALA A 135 5.73 38.58 26.85
N PRO A 136 6.56 39.64 26.96
CA PRO A 136 8.02 39.52 26.87
C PRO A 136 8.68 38.96 28.15
N HIS A 137 7.94 38.29 29.03
CA HIS A 137 8.41 37.79 30.32
C HIS A 137 7.67 36.51 30.72
N GLU A 138 8.33 35.62 31.47
CA GLU A 138 7.83 34.27 31.76
C GLU A 138 6.73 34.21 32.83
N ARG A 139 6.65 35.23 33.71
CA ARG A 139 5.77 35.30 34.91
C ARG A 139 4.76 34.14 35.04
N LEU A 140 5.20 33.07 35.68
CA LEU A 140 4.44 31.83 35.82
C LEU A 140 3.40 31.95 36.93
N ARG A 141 2.14 31.62 36.63
CA ARG A 141 1.01 31.68 37.56
C ARG A 141 0.10 30.48 37.41
N ILE A 142 -0.48 30.07 38.53
CA ILE A 142 -1.56 29.11 38.51
C ILE A 142 -2.87 29.87 38.35
N PHE A 143 -3.69 29.41 37.42
CA PHE A 143 -5.05 29.88 37.22
C PHE A 143 -6.02 28.74 37.52
N ILE A 144 -7.08 29.05 38.26
CA ILE A 144 -8.14 28.10 38.63
C ILE A 144 -9.44 28.67 38.08
N LEU A 145 -10.15 27.89 37.27
CA LEU A 145 -11.47 28.21 36.76
C LEU A 145 -12.46 27.21 37.33
N ALA A 146 -13.55 27.66 37.92
CA ALA A 146 -14.60 26.80 38.44
C ALA A 146 -15.98 27.30 38.00
N HIS A 147 -16.88 26.37 37.70
CA HIS A 147 -18.21 26.65 37.18
C HIS A 147 -19.29 25.84 37.91
N THR A 148 -20.52 26.37 37.99
CA THR A 148 -21.65 25.75 38.69
C THR A 148 -22.26 24.55 37.96
N ASP A 149 -21.81 24.19 36.76
CA ASP A 149 -22.27 22.98 36.08
C ASP A 149 -21.95 21.74 36.92
N GLU A 150 -23.03 21.01 37.27
CA GLU A 150 -22.90 19.60 37.59
C GLU A 150 -22.20 18.91 36.41
N PRO A 151 -21.25 18.00 36.66
CA PRO A 151 -20.64 17.26 35.57
C PRO A 151 -21.72 16.55 34.74
N ALA A 152 -21.89 16.96 33.48
CA ALA A 152 -22.69 16.25 32.48
C ALA A 152 -22.24 14.78 32.31
N SER A 153 -21.10 14.39 32.91
CA SER A 153 -20.53 13.05 32.94
C SER A 153 -21.24 12.04 33.85
N ARG A 154 -22.29 12.40 34.60
CA ARG A 154 -22.96 11.44 35.52
C ARG A 154 -24.19 10.70 34.99
N GLN A 155 -24.73 11.07 33.83
CA GLN A 155 -25.80 10.26 33.20
C GLN A 155 -25.17 9.37 32.13
N SER A 156 -24.84 8.14 32.52
CA SER A 156 -24.54 7.07 31.58
C SER A 156 -25.78 6.22 31.33
N ALA A 157 -25.89 5.68 30.13
CA ALA A 157 -26.89 4.69 29.77
C ALA A 157 -26.17 3.46 29.23
N THR A 158 -26.57 2.28 29.72
CA THR A 158 -26.15 1.00 29.15
C THR A 158 -27.39 0.30 28.62
N PHE A 159 -27.40 -0.01 27.34
CA PHE A 159 -28.53 -0.67 26.69
C PHE A 159 -28.04 -1.61 25.59
N ARG A 160 -28.95 -2.44 25.09
CA ARG A 160 -28.69 -3.34 23.97
C ARG A 160 -29.49 -2.88 22.75
N LEU A 161 -28.82 -2.81 21.61
CA LEU A 161 -29.46 -2.57 20.32
C LEU A 161 -29.50 -3.86 19.49
N PRO A 162 -30.53 -4.05 18.66
CA PRO A 162 -30.58 -5.16 17.72
C PRO A 162 -29.48 -5.01 16.64
N PRO A 163 -29.05 -6.13 16.01
CA PRO A 163 -28.10 -6.10 14.91
C PRO A 163 -28.52 -5.19 13.73
N SER A 164 -29.81 -4.88 13.57
CA SER A 164 -30.29 -3.93 12.54
C SER A 164 -29.77 -2.50 12.73
N ARG A 165 -29.21 -2.16 13.90
CA ARG A 165 -28.62 -0.85 14.21
C ARG A 165 -27.09 -0.86 14.15
N LEU A 166 -26.46 -1.73 13.35
CA LEU A 166 -25.00 -1.85 13.16
C LEU A 166 -24.30 -0.56 12.71
N ALA A 167 -25.01 0.38 12.10
CA ALA A 167 -24.44 1.63 11.61
C ALA A 167 -23.95 2.59 12.72
N LEU A 168 -24.33 2.35 13.98
CA LEU A 168 -23.96 3.20 15.12
C LEU A 168 -22.59 2.82 15.68
N ASP A 169 -21.65 3.75 15.77
CA ASP A 169 -20.31 3.56 16.32
C ASP A 169 -20.07 4.39 17.59
N PRO A 170 -18.99 4.10 18.35
CA PRO A 170 -18.51 5.03 19.35
C PRO A 170 -18.37 6.46 18.79
N ALA A 171 -18.72 7.44 19.61
CA ALA A 171 -18.86 8.87 19.31
C ALA A 171 -20.10 9.30 18.52
N ASP A 172 -20.92 8.38 18.00
CA ASP A 172 -22.21 8.77 17.42
C ASP A 172 -23.16 9.31 18.50
N VAL A 173 -24.03 10.24 18.09
CA VAL A 173 -25.02 10.85 18.98
C VAL A 173 -26.40 10.31 18.64
N ILE A 174 -27.11 9.84 19.66
CA ILE A 174 -28.45 9.29 19.54
C ILE A 174 -29.43 10.02 20.46
N TRP A 175 -30.70 10.01 20.07
CA TRP A 175 -31.81 10.42 20.92
C TRP A 175 -32.41 9.18 21.56
N LEU A 176 -32.46 9.15 22.89
CA LEU A 176 -33.10 8.10 23.65
C LEU A 176 -34.39 8.66 24.28
N ALA A 177 -35.53 8.15 23.81
CA ALA A 177 -36.83 8.45 24.41
C ALA A 177 -37.10 7.50 25.59
N HIS A 178 -37.22 8.03 26.80
CA HIS A 178 -37.56 7.28 28.00
C HIS A 178 -38.46 8.12 28.92
N ASP A 179 -39.53 7.52 29.48
CA ASP A 179 -40.51 8.18 30.36
C ASP A 179 -41.04 9.53 29.84
N GLY A 180 -41.32 9.60 28.53
CA GLY A 180 -41.88 10.80 27.90
C GLY A 180 -40.88 11.95 27.71
N ARG A 181 -39.58 11.70 27.92
CA ARG A 181 -38.49 12.65 27.66
C ARG A 181 -37.54 12.10 26.62
N GLU A 182 -37.10 12.95 25.70
CA GLU A 182 -36.02 12.63 24.78
C GLU A 182 -34.72 13.23 25.31
N VAL A 183 -33.70 12.38 25.45
CA VAL A 183 -32.39 12.78 25.96
C VAL A 183 -31.32 12.39 24.96
N GLU A 184 -30.39 13.31 24.72
CA GLU A 184 -29.27 13.12 23.81
C GLU A 184 -28.11 12.39 24.50
N PHE A 185 -27.66 11.29 23.90
CA PHE A 185 -26.59 10.45 24.39
C PHE A 185 -25.53 10.28 23.30
N ARG A 186 -24.27 10.43 23.67
CA ARG A 186 -23.14 10.04 22.83
C ARG A 186 -22.70 8.63 23.19
N LEU A 187 -22.56 7.79 22.19
CA LEU A 187 -22.04 6.44 22.36
C LEU A 187 -20.55 6.52 22.75
N VAL A 188 -20.16 5.78 23.78
CA VAL A 188 -18.78 5.72 24.28
C VAL A 188 -18.12 4.42 23.83
N SER A 189 -18.85 3.32 23.92
CA SER A 189 -18.35 2.01 23.52
C SER A 189 -19.49 1.19 22.91
N VAL A 190 -19.11 0.33 21.97
CA VAL A 190 -20.01 -0.64 21.35
C VAL A 190 -19.30 -1.99 21.39
N ALA A 191 -19.99 -3.01 21.90
CA ALA A 191 -19.52 -4.38 21.97
C ALA A 191 -20.51 -5.30 21.25
N ASP A 192 -20.09 -5.90 20.14
CA ASP A 192 -20.94 -6.76 19.32
C ASP A 192 -20.80 -8.24 19.74
N ALA A 193 -21.92 -8.84 20.15
CA ALA A 193 -22.07 -10.27 20.44
C ALA A 193 -23.40 -10.78 19.85
N GLU A 194 -24.25 -11.45 20.64
CA GLU A 194 -25.63 -11.80 20.20
C GLU A 194 -26.52 -10.57 19.98
N ALA A 195 -26.22 -9.46 20.66
CA ALA A 195 -26.80 -8.13 20.46
C ALA A 195 -25.69 -7.08 20.62
N ARG A 196 -25.91 -5.85 20.13
CA ARG A 196 -24.94 -4.76 20.27
C ARG A 196 -25.07 -4.16 21.67
N GLY A 197 -24.11 -4.42 22.54
CA GLY A 197 -24.02 -3.77 23.86
C GLY A 197 -23.48 -2.36 23.70
N ILE A 198 -24.20 -1.37 24.20
CA ILE A 198 -23.87 0.04 24.06
C ILE A 198 -23.68 0.66 25.43
N GLU A 199 -22.57 1.36 25.62
CA GLU A 199 -22.39 2.31 26.71
C GLU A 199 -22.44 3.70 26.12
N ALA A 200 -23.25 4.58 26.70
CA ALA A 200 -23.42 5.95 26.25
C ALA A 200 -23.38 6.91 27.43
N VAL A 201 -23.01 8.16 27.17
CA VAL A 201 -23.02 9.24 28.15
C VAL A 201 -23.84 10.40 27.62
N ARG A 202 -24.58 11.07 28.50
CA ARG A 202 -25.36 12.25 28.15
C ARG A 202 -24.43 13.31 27.55
N GLN A 203 -24.80 13.85 26.40
CA GLN A 203 -24.13 14.97 25.79
C GLN A 203 -25.06 16.17 25.87
N ASP A 204 -24.58 17.31 26.41
CA ASP A 204 -25.29 18.57 26.30
C ASP A 204 -24.72 19.35 25.11
N ARG A 205 -25.60 19.78 24.21
CA ARG A 205 -25.25 20.29 22.89
C ARG A 205 -24.57 21.66 22.93
N SER A 206 -24.56 22.33 24.09
CA SER A 206 -23.96 23.65 24.29
C SER A 206 -22.43 23.68 24.20
N ALA A 207 -21.73 22.53 24.22
CA ALA A 207 -20.27 22.49 24.27
C ALA A 207 -19.56 22.26 22.91
N TYR A 208 -20.21 21.68 21.90
CA TYR A 208 -19.56 21.34 20.63
C TYR A 208 -20.54 21.36 19.45
N ASP A 209 -20.49 22.42 18.64
CA ASP A 209 -21.39 22.62 17.48
C ASP A 209 -20.76 22.02 16.21
N LEU A 210 -20.70 20.68 16.12
CA LEU A 210 -20.36 19.97 14.89
C LEU A 210 -21.64 19.35 14.28
N PRO A 211 -21.90 19.54 12.97
CA PRO A 211 -23.05 18.92 12.32
C PRO A 211 -22.92 17.39 12.31
N PRO A 212 -24.04 16.64 12.42
CA PRO A 212 -24.00 15.17 12.33
C PRO A 212 -23.48 14.73 10.96
N GLY A 213 -22.63 13.69 10.96
CA GLY A 213 -22.08 13.10 9.74
C GLY A 213 -23.14 12.35 8.90
N ASP A 214 -22.76 12.00 7.68
CA ASP A 214 -23.66 11.31 6.75
C ASP A 214 -24.09 9.91 7.26
N PRO A 215 -25.34 9.48 7.01
CA PRO A 215 -25.83 8.16 7.42
C PRO A 215 -24.99 7.02 6.82
N ARG A 216 -24.53 6.09 7.68
CA ARG A 216 -23.81 4.89 7.26
C ARG A 216 -24.77 3.71 7.04
N PRO A 217 -24.55 2.86 6.03
CA PRO A 217 -25.31 1.62 5.88
C PRO A 217 -24.95 0.60 6.98
N ALA A 218 -25.97 0.00 7.59
CA ALA A 218 -25.81 -1.08 8.56
C ALA A 218 -25.62 -2.43 7.84
N SER A 219 -24.38 -2.85 7.59
CA SER A 219 -24.10 -4.20 7.07
C SER A 219 -23.14 -4.94 8.01
N LEU A 220 -23.47 -6.18 8.37
CA LEU A 220 -22.47 -7.12 8.89
C LEU A 220 -21.38 -7.27 7.83
N ALA A 221 -20.11 -7.05 8.20
CA ALA A 221 -19.01 -7.45 7.36
C ALA A 221 -19.11 -8.96 7.16
N SER A 222 -19.66 -9.39 6.02
CA SER A 222 -19.61 -10.80 5.66
C SER A 222 -18.13 -11.18 5.60
N PRO A 223 -17.70 -12.26 6.29
CA PRO A 223 -16.32 -12.70 6.20
C PRO A 223 -16.00 -12.86 4.72
N VAL A 224 -15.02 -12.10 4.24
CA VAL A 224 -14.62 -12.14 2.83
C VAL A 224 -14.12 -13.56 2.57
N VAL A 225 -14.90 -14.33 1.83
CA VAL A 225 -14.52 -15.66 1.38
C VAL A 225 -13.62 -15.47 0.18
N PHE A 226 -12.33 -15.75 0.36
CA PHE A 226 -11.39 -15.79 -0.76
C PHE A 226 -11.57 -17.11 -1.49
N GLY A 227 -11.90 -17.04 -2.78
CA GLY A 227 -11.80 -18.19 -3.67
C GLY A 227 -10.34 -18.54 -3.96
N THR A 228 -10.15 -19.67 -4.62
CA THR A 228 -8.84 -20.08 -5.14
C THR A 228 -8.37 -19.06 -6.19
N PRO A 229 -7.15 -18.49 -6.07
CA PRO A 229 -6.64 -17.55 -7.06
C PRO A 229 -6.36 -18.26 -8.39
N GLU A 230 -6.51 -17.52 -9.49
CA GLU A 230 -5.97 -17.93 -10.78
C GLU A 230 -4.48 -17.63 -10.81
N VAL A 231 -3.67 -18.65 -11.12
CA VAL A 231 -2.21 -18.57 -11.02
C VAL A 231 -1.55 -19.09 -12.28
N VAL A 232 -0.58 -18.35 -12.78
CA VAL A 232 0.24 -18.72 -13.94
C VAL A 232 1.72 -18.66 -13.55
N MET A 233 2.41 -19.78 -13.74
CA MET A 233 3.87 -19.88 -13.62
C MET A 233 4.48 -19.74 -15.01
N LEU A 234 5.42 -18.80 -15.15
CA LEU A 234 5.96 -18.34 -16.43
C LEU A 234 7.46 -18.60 -16.48
N ASP A 235 7.89 -19.67 -17.16
CA ASP A 235 9.30 -19.91 -17.45
C ASP A 235 9.67 -19.25 -18.79
N LEU A 236 10.12 -18.01 -18.70
CA LEU A 236 10.35 -17.13 -19.86
C LEU A 236 11.84 -16.83 -20.04
N PRO A 237 12.25 -16.42 -21.25
CA PRO A 237 13.51 -15.72 -21.43
C PRO A 237 13.63 -14.50 -20.52
N GLN A 238 14.84 -14.17 -20.08
CA GLN A 238 15.08 -12.99 -19.25
C GLN A 238 14.64 -11.71 -20.00
N THR A 239 13.80 -10.90 -19.38
CA THR A 239 13.29 -9.64 -19.95
C THR A 239 13.89 -8.39 -19.32
N SER A 240 14.42 -8.46 -18.09
CA SER A 240 15.05 -7.35 -17.38
C SER A 240 16.29 -7.78 -16.60
N GLU A 241 17.15 -6.82 -16.26
CA GLU A 241 18.38 -7.08 -15.50
C GLU A 241 18.10 -7.49 -14.04
N ASP A 242 17.04 -6.94 -13.44
CA ASP A 242 16.64 -7.22 -12.05
C ASP A 242 16.16 -8.67 -11.84
N GLN A 243 15.86 -9.39 -12.92
CA GLN A 243 15.42 -10.77 -12.89
C GLN A 243 16.58 -11.70 -13.29
N PRO A 244 17.10 -12.55 -12.38
CA PRO A 244 18.05 -13.59 -12.76
C PRO A 244 17.48 -14.53 -13.83
N ALA A 245 18.27 -14.84 -14.86
CA ALA A 245 17.81 -15.56 -16.05
C ALA A 245 17.25 -16.97 -15.80
N HIS A 246 17.62 -17.63 -14.70
CA HIS A 246 17.10 -18.95 -14.35
C HIS A 246 15.76 -18.91 -13.60
N ARG A 247 15.30 -17.73 -13.16
CA ARG A 247 14.13 -17.61 -12.29
C ARG A 247 12.86 -17.37 -13.11
N PRO A 248 11.87 -18.27 -13.02
CA PRO A 248 10.56 -18.04 -13.60
C PRO A 248 9.84 -16.89 -12.91
N LEU A 249 8.82 -16.34 -13.58
CA LEU A 249 7.88 -15.39 -13.00
C LEU A 249 6.62 -16.12 -12.52
N ILE A 250 5.94 -15.52 -11.54
CA ILE A 250 4.61 -15.93 -11.12
C ILE A 250 3.65 -14.76 -11.22
N ALA A 251 2.46 -15.04 -11.74
CA ALA A 251 1.34 -14.11 -11.82
C ALA A 251 0.14 -14.72 -11.09
N ALA A 252 -0.58 -13.91 -10.31
CA ALA A 252 -1.79 -14.34 -9.62
C ALA A 252 -2.91 -13.29 -9.71
N ASN A 253 -4.14 -13.75 -9.90
CA ASN A 253 -5.34 -12.92 -9.85
C ASN A 253 -6.37 -13.56 -8.91
N ALA A 254 -7.02 -12.73 -8.08
CA ALA A 254 -8.08 -13.16 -7.19
C ALA A 254 -9.16 -12.08 -7.09
N SER A 255 -10.43 -12.49 -7.05
CA SER A 255 -11.55 -11.60 -6.80
C SER A 255 -12.39 -12.15 -5.65
N PRO A 256 -12.44 -11.49 -4.48
CA PRO A 256 -11.71 -10.27 -4.11
C PRO A 256 -10.21 -10.50 -3.90
N TRP A 257 -9.40 -9.43 -3.96
CA TRP A 257 -7.96 -9.51 -3.68
C TRP A 257 -7.71 -9.56 -2.16
N PRO A 258 -6.92 -10.53 -1.65
CA PRO A 258 -6.70 -10.70 -0.21
C PRO A 258 -5.73 -9.70 0.42
N GLY A 259 -5.28 -8.68 -0.31
CA GLY A 259 -4.20 -7.79 0.10
C GLY A 259 -2.83 -8.35 -0.28
N GLU A 260 -2.55 -9.59 0.14
CA GLU A 260 -1.31 -10.28 -0.20
C GLU A 260 -1.57 -11.76 -0.52
N ILE A 261 -0.95 -12.26 -1.59
CA ILE A 261 -0.94 -13.69 -1.95
C ILE A 261 0.43 -14.27 -1.59
N ALA A 262 0.45 -15.35 -0.83
CA ALA A 262 1.66 -16.08 -0.47
C ALA A 262 1.90 -17.27 -1.40
N VAL A 263 3.16 -17.48 -1.77
CA VAL A 263 3.61 -18.54 -2.67
C VAL A 263 4.50 -19.50 -1.90
N PHE A 264 4.02 -20.74 -1.73
CA PHE A 264 4.74 -21.79 -1.05
C PHE A 264 5.19 -22.89 -2.01
N ARG A 265 6.26 -23.59 -1.64
CA ARG A 265 6.79 -24.75 -2.35
C ARG A 265 7.15 -25.88 -1.37
N SER A 266 6.97 -27.12 -1.80
CA SER A 266 7.51 -28.31 -1.13
C SER A 266 7.89 -29.42 -2.12
N ALA A 267 8.87 -30.24 -1.73
CA ALA A 267 9.23 -31.47 -2.45
C ALA A 267 8.15 -32.55 -2.32
N SER A 268 7.32 -32.46 -1.27
CA SER A 268 6.22 -33.37 -0.96
C SER A 268 4.89 -32.61 -0.90
N THR A 269 3.82 -33.29 -0.48
CA THR A 269 2.49 -32.67 -0.31
C THR A 269 2.29 -32.03 1.07
N ASP A 270 3.34 -31.95 1.89
CA ASP A 270 3.42 -31.35 3.21
C ASP A 270 4.73 -30.54 3.36
N GLY A 271 4.99 -29.90 4.51
CA GLY A 271 6.26 -29.17 4.71
C GLY A 271 6.49 -27.97 3.78
N PHE A 272 5.41 -27.27 3.42
CA PHE A 272 5.44 -26.11 2.54
C PHE A 272 6.23 -24.93 3.13
N ASN A 273 7.24 -24.46 2.39
CA ASN A 273 8.04 -23.29 2.73
C ASN A 273 7.59 -22.08 1.92
N LEU A 274 7.44 -20.94 2.58
CA LEU A 274 7.14 -19.66 1.92
C LEU A 274 8.35 -19.22 1.09
N LEU A 275 8.14 -18.98 -0.21
CA LEU A 275 9.18 -18.48 -1.11
C LEU A 275 9.08 -16.98 -1.36
N THR A 276 7.88 -16.49 -1.65
CA THR A 276 7.64 -15.08 -1.96
C THR A 276 6.17 -14.72 -1.76
N THR A 277 5.85 -13.44 -1.87
CA THR A 277 4.50 -12.92 -1.84
C THR A 277 4.23 -11.98 -3.02
N LEU A 278 2.95 -11.84 -3.39
CA LEU A 278 2.48 -10.88 -4.38
C LEU A 278 1.58 -9.86 -3.67
N GLY A 279 1.93 -8.57 -3.77
CA GLY A 279 1.15 -7.48 -3.19
C GLY A 279 0.06 -6.91 -4.11
N SER A 280 0.10 -7.23 -5.40
CA SER A 280 -0.83 -6.74 -6.40
C SER A 280 -1.32 -7.85 -7.32
N ARG A 281 -2.55 -7.68 -7.83
CA ARG A 281 -3.15 -8.60 -8.81
C ARG A 281 -2.46 -8.46 -10.16
N ALA A 282 -2.16 -9.58 -10.80
CA ALA A 282 -1.65 -9.62 -12.16
C ALA A 282 -2.77 -9.42 -13.19
N ARG A 283 -2.43 -8.79 -14.32
CA ARG A 283 -3.31 -8.68 -15.48
C ARG A 283 -3.27 -9.97 -16.29
N LEU A 284 -4.13 -10.91 -15.88
CA LEU A 284 -4.36 -12.20 -16.53
C LEU A 284 -5.56 -12.11 -17.47
N GLY A 285 -5.58 -12.95 -18.49
CA GLY A 285 -6.68 -13.05 -19.43
C GLY A 285 -6.56 -14.26 -20.37
N THR A 286 -7.40 -14.27 -21.39
CA THR A 286 -7.38 -15.29 -22.44
C THR A 286 -7.50 -14.68 -23.83
N LEU A 287 -7.04 -15.40 -24.86
CA LEU A 287 -7.28 -15.02 -26.25
C LEU A 287 -8.77 -15.14 -26.58
N ALA A 288 -9.35 -14.07 -27.14
CA ALA A 288 -10.74 -14.10 -27.59
C ALA A 288 -10.91 -14.82 -28.95
N PHE A 289 -9.85 -14.86 -29.76
CA PHE A 289 -9.80 -15.50 -31.08
C PHE A 289 -8.45 -16.18 -31.30
N ASP A 290 -8.41 -17.10 -32.27
CA ASP A 290 -7.17 -17.72 -32.74
C ASP A 290 -6.16 -16.65 -33.19
N PHE A 291 -4.92 -16.80 -32.75
CA PHE A 291 -3.83 -15.88 -33.05
C PHE A 291 -2.77 -16.57 -33.90
N PHE A 292 -2.60 -16.10 -35.13
CA PHE A 292 -1.75 -16.74 -36.12
C PHE A 292 -0.29 -16.23 -36.07
N PRO A 293 0.66 -17.00 -36.64
CA PRO A 293 2.05 -16.57 -36.77
C PRO A 293 2.15 -15.25 -37.55
N GLY A 294 3.10 -14.42 -37.14
CA GLY A 294 3.36 -13.12 -37.73
C GLY A 294 4.80 -12.99 -38.21
N PRO A 295 5.14 -11.90 -38.90
CA PRO A 295 6.51 -11.62 -39.26
C PRO A 295 7.35 -11.35 -38.01
N THR A 296 8.58 -11.87 -38.00
CA THR A 296 9.60 -11.53 -37.02
C THR A 296 10.42 -10.34 -37.53
N SER A 297 11.02 -9.55 -36.61
CA SER A 297 11.95 -8.44 -36.93
C SER A 297 11.34 -7.22 -37.64
N ARG A 298 10.01 -7.12 -37.73
CA ARG A 298 9.28 -5.94 -38.21
C ARG A 298 7.92 -5.87 -37.50
N PHE A 299 7.23 -4.75 -37.65
CA PHE A 299 5.85 -4.65 -37.18
C PHE A 299 4.94 -5.63 -37.92
N ASP A 300 4.17 -6.39 -37.15
CA ASP A 300 3.02 -7.12 -37.62
C ASP A 300 1.82 -6.16 -37.62
N LEU A 301 1.41 -5.76 -38.83
CA LEU A 301 0.26 -4.91 -39.09
C LEU A 301 -0.94 -5.72 -39.62
N GLY A 302 -0.75 -7.02 -39.87
CA GLY A 302 -1.77 -7.89 -40.46
C GLY A 302 -2.58 -8.64 -39.41
N ASN A 303 -1.94 -9.05 -38.31
CA ASN A 303 -2.62 -9.70 -37.21
C ASN A 303 -3.07 -8.70 -36.13
N ALA A 304 -4.13 -9.08 -35.42
CA ALA A 304 -4.58 -8.41 -34.21
C ALA A 304 -4.68 -9.44 -33.08
N LEU A 305 -4.07 -9.13 -31.94
CA LEU A 305 -4.15 -9.95 -30.75
C LEU A 305 -5.33 -9.46 -29.91
N VAL A 306 -6.41 -10.25 -29.84
CA VAL A 306 -7.60 -9.85 -29.07
C VAL A 306 -7.63 -10.62 -27.76
N VAL A 307 -7.65 -9.90 -26.64
CA VAL A 307 -7.52 -10.46 -25.29
C VAL A 307 -8.70 -10.07 -24.42
N ASP A 308 -9.19 -11.02 -23.64
CA ASP A 308 -10.17 -10.83 -22.57
C ASP A 308 -9.44 -10.82 -21.23
N LEU A 309 -9.29 -9.64 -20.63
CA LEU A 309 -8.63 -9.47 -19.32
C LEU A 309 -9.62 -9.65 -18.18
N LEU A 310 -9.16 -10.35 -17.13
CA LEU A 310 -9.92 -10.53 -15.88
C LEU A 310 -9.96 -9.25 -15.05
N SER A 311 -8.94 -8.40 -15.16
CA SER A 311 -8.86 -7.13 -14.45
C SER A 311 -7.82 -6.19 -15.06
N GLY A 312 -7.92 -4.90 -14.74
CA GLY A 312 -6.98 -3.88 -15.20
C GLY A 312 -7.32 -3.37 -16.59
N THR A 313 -6.46 -2.46 -17.08
CA THR A 313 -6.61 -1.82 -18.39
C THR A 313 -5.31 -1.91 -19.18
N LEU A 314 -5.43 -1.78 -20.50
CA LEU A 314 -4.32 -1.63 -21.43
C LEU A 314 -4.46 -0.29 -22.16
N GLU A 315 -3.32 0.30 -22.52
CA GLU A 315 -3.24 1.56 -23.23
C GLU A 315 -2.21 1.49 -24.36
N SER A 316 -2.42 2.31 -25.40
CA SER A 316 -1.45 2.46 -26.47
C SER A 316 -0.18 3.14 -25.94
N VAL A 317 0.96 2.76 -26.48
CA VAL A 317 2.27 3.30 -26.08
C VAL A 317 2.98 3.93 -27.28
N THR A 318 3.90 4.86 -27.02
CA THR A 318 4.75 5.44 -28.07
C THR A 318 5.75 4.40 -28.58
N ASP A 319 6.29 4.60 -29.78
CA ASP A 319 7.32 3.71 -30.34
C ASP A 319 8.57 3.65 -29.43
N VAL A 320 8.94 4.75 -28.77
CA VAL A 320 10.07 4.78 -27.81
C VAL A 320 9.79 3.88 -26.60
N ALA A 321 8.61 3.99 -25.99
CA ALA A 321 8.24 3.14 -24.86
C ALA A 321 8.13 1.67 -25.29
N LEU A 322 7.56 1.41 -26.47
CA LEU A 322 7.45 0.08 -27.05
C LEU A 322 8.83 -0.56 -27.24
N PHE A 323 9.78 0.13 -27.88
CA PHE A 323 11.14 -0.39 -28.04
C PHE A 323 11.91 -0.51 -26.72
N GLY A 324 11.50 0.23 -25.69
CA GLY A 324 11.96 0.07 -24.31
C GLY A 324 11.37 -1.14 -23.56
N GLY A 325 10.54 -1.97 -24.21
CA GLY A 325 9.94 -3.15 -23.59
C GLY A 325 8.51 -2.96 -23.06
N ALA A 326 7.91 -1.78 -23.22
CA ALA A 326 6.56 -1.52 -22.73
C ALA A 326 5.50 -2.34 -23.49
N ASN A 327 4.34 -2.49 -22.85
CA ASN A 327 3.16 -3.18 -23.37
C ASN A 327 3.45 -4.61 -23.87
N ALA A 328 4.33 -5.31 -23.15
CA ALA A 328 4.65 -6.70 -23.37
C ALA A 328 3.58 -7.62 -22.76
N VAL A 329 3.14 -8.60 -23.53
CA VAL A 329 2.20 -9.65 -23.14
C VAL A 329 2.76 -10.99 -23.56
N VAL A 330 2.47 -12.03 -22.80
CA VAL A 330 2.77 -13.41 -23.19
C VAL A 330 1.49 -14.15 -23.52
N ALA A 331 1.50 -14.90 -24.62
CA ALA A 331 0.41 -15.77 -25.03
C ALA A 331 0.88 -17.22 -25.08
N GLU A 332 0.11 -18.12 -24.47
CA GLU A 332 0.44 -19.55 -24.42
C GLU A 332 -0.07 -20.29 -25.67
N ALA A 333 0.79 -20.55 -26.63
CA ALA A 333 0.41 -21.29 -27.84
C ALA A 333 0.09 -22.77 -27.54
N ALA A 334 0.82 -23.36 -26.60
CA ALA A 334 0.63 -24.71 -26.09
C ALA A 334 1.17 -24.77 -24.65
N ALA A 335 0.84 -25.81 -23.89
CA ALA A 335 1.25 -25.93 -22.48
C ALA A 335 2.76 -25.64 -22.28
N GLY A 336 3.08 -24.54 -21.59
CA GLY A 336 4.46 -24.12 -21.31
C GLY A 336 5.20 -23.46 -22.48
N GLN A 337 4.57 -23.29 -23.65
CA GLN A 337 5.12 -22.59 -24.81
C GLN A 337 4.54 -21.18 -24.90
N TRP A 338 5.35 -20.19 -24.51
CA TRP A 338 4.97 -18.79 -24.42
C TRP A 338 5.62 -17.95 -25.51
N GLU A 339 4.80 -17.28 -26.31
CA GLU A 339 5.26 -16.21 -27.20
C GLU A 339 5.24 -14.88 -26.43
N ILE A 340 6.33 -14.12 -26.44
CA ILE A 340 6.34 -12.72 -25.97
C ILE A 340 5.99 -11.81 -27.15
N VAL A 341 4.92 -11.05 -26.99
CA VAL A 341 4.40 -10.08 -27.96
C VAL A 341 4.39 -8.70 -27.31
N GLN A 342 4.78 -7.67 -28.05
CA GLN A 342 4.53 -6.29 -27.61
C GLN A 342 3.55 -5.61 -28.56
N ALA A 343 2.69 -4.74 -28.04
CA ALA A 343 1.69 -4.04 -28.83
C ALA A 343 1.86 -2.52 -28.77
N GLY A 344 1.95 -1.87 -29.93
CA GLY A 344 1.98 -0.40 -29.98
C GLY A 344 0.60 0.23 -29.73
N GLN A 345 -0.47 -0.46 -30.13
CA GLN A 345 -1.85 0.05 -30.03
C GLN A 345 -2.73 -0.89 -29.22
N ALA A 346 -3.50 -0.32 -28.28
CA ALA A 346 -4.50 -1.04 -27.49
C ALA A 346 -5.86 -0.33 -27.56
N GLU A 347 -6.84 -0.98 -28.17
CA GLU A 347 -8.21 -0.48 -28.33
C GLU A 347 -9.17 -1.31 -27.44
N LEU A 348 -9.91 -0.67 -26.54
CA LEU A 348 -10.98 -1.34 -25.78
C LEU A 348 -12.20 -1.53 -26.69
N ILE A 349 -12.54 -2.77 -27.03
CA ILE A 349 -13.64 -3.10 -27.95
C ILE A 349 -14.89 -3.64 -27.26
N ALA A 350 -14.77 -4.11 -26.02
CA ALA A 350 -15.87 -4.47 -25.12
C ALA A 350 -15.34 -4.44 -23.66
N PRO A 351 -16.19 -4.46 -22.62
CA PRO A 351 -15.72 -4.49 -21.23
C PRO A 351 -14.71 -5.63 -20.98
N GLY A 352 -13.48 -5.26 -20.59
CA GLY A 352 -12.37 -6.22 -20.38
C GLY A 352 -11.74 -6.78 -21.66
N ARG A 353 -12.29 -6.49 -22.85
CA ARG A 353 -11.80 -7.00 -24.14
C ARG A 353 -11.01 -5.93 -24.90
N TYR A 354 -9.76 -6.22 -25.18
CA TYR A 354 -8.85 -5.33 -25.90
C TYR A 354 -8.43 -5.94 -27.24
N ARG A 355 -8.43 -5.11 -28.29
CA ARG A 355 -7.76 -5.40 -29.55
C ARG A 355 -6.39 -4.74 -29.54
N LEU A 356 -5.35 -5.57 -29.61
CA LEU A 356 -3.97 -5.14 -29.70
C LEU A 356 -3.47 -5.23 -31.14
N THR A 357 -2.90 -4.16 -31.68
CA THR A 357 -2.37 -4.11 -33.05
C THR A 357 -1.00 -3.44 -33.09
N ARG A 358 -0.36 -3.44 -34.28
CA ARG A 358 1.02 -2.97 -34.46
C ARG A 358 1.96 -3.75 -33.53
N LEU A 359 2.04 -5.05 -33.78
CA LEU A 359 2.67 -6.00 -32.87
C LEU A 359 4.15 -6.18 -33.19
N LEU A 360 4.98 -6.33 -32.15
CA LEU A 360 6.32 -6.91 -32.26
C LEU A 360 6.24 -8.34 -31.76
N ARG A 361 6.56 -9.29 -32.63
CA ARG A 361 6.31 -10.72 -32.43
C ARG A 361 7.58 -11.44 -31.95
N GLY A 362 7.40 -12.55 -31.23
CA GLY A 362 8.48 -13.48 -30.84
C GLY A 362 9.66 -12.85 -30.10
N GLN A 363 9.40 -11.83 -29.28
CA GLN A 363 10.45 -11.08 -28.58
C GLN A 363 11.29 -11.98 -27.69
N ARG A 364 12.57 -11.59 -27.48
CA ARG A 364 13.52 -12.33 -26.64
C ARG A 364 13.67 -13.81 -27.01
N GLY A 365 13.68 -14.11 -28.31
CA GLY A 365 13.95 -15.46 -28.81
C GLY A 365 12.76 -16.43 -28.69
N THR A 366 11.53 -15.91 -28.63
CA THR A 366 10.29 -16.72 -28.50
C THR A 366 9.61 -16.99 -29.84
N GLU A 367 10.29 -16.80 -30.97
CA GLU A 367 9.72 -17.02 -32.30
C GLU A 367 9.31 -18.48 -32.52
N TYR A 368 10.03 -19.43 -31.92
CA TYR A 368 9.72 -20.86 -31.96
C TYR A 368 8.40 -21.21 -31.25
N ALA A 369 7.91 -20.33 -30.37
CA ALA A 369 6.69 -20.53 -29.59
C ALA A 369 5.44 -19.91 -30.24
N MET A 370 5.57 -19.31 -31.44
CA MET A 370 4.41 -18.85 -32.20
C MET A 370 3.53 -20.03 -32.60
N GLY A 371 2.32 -20.09 -32.06
CA GLY A 371 1.33 -21.10 -32.42
C GLY A 371 0.80 -20.88 -33.84
N ASN A 372 0.43 -21.96 -34.52
CA ASN A 372 -0.23 -21.91 -35.84
C ASN A 372 -1.58 -22.65 -35.83
N PRO A 373 -2.64 -22.05 -35.27
CA PRO A 373 -2.64 -20.83 -34.45
C PRO A 373 -2.33 -21.11 -32.97
N ALA A 374 -2.09 -20.06 -32.19
CA ALA A 374 -2.36 -20.09 -30.75
C ALA A 374 -3.89 -20.01 -30.57
N PRO A 375 -4.53 -20.99 -29.92
CA PRO A 375 -5.98 -21.14 -29.99
C PRO A 375 -6.72 -20.10 -29.14
N ALA A 376 -7.94 -19.75 -29.54
CA ALA A 376 -8.88 -19.03 -28.68
C ALA A 376 -9.03 -19.74 -27.31
N GLY A 377 -9.06 -18.95 -26.23
CA GLY A 377 -9.03 -19.44 -24.85
C GLY A 377 -7.63 -19.68 -24.28
N ALA A 378 -6.56 -19.59 -25.10
CA ALA A 378 -5.19 -19.65 -24.59
C ALA A 378 -4.93 -18.55 -23.56
N ARG A 379 -4.13 -18.86 -22.54
CA ARG A 379 -3.79 -17.94 -21.46
C ARG A 379 -2.95 -16.77 -21.96
N VAL A 380 -3.23 -15.60 -21.43
CA VAL A 380 -2.48 -14.37 -21.65
C VAL A 380 -2.09 -13.76 -20.32
N VAL A 381 -0.85 -13.29 -20.23
CA VAL A 381 -0.36 -12.53 -19.07
C VAL A 381 0.32 -11.27 -19.55
N VAL A 382 -0.04 -10.11 -18.99
CA VAL A 382 0.70 -8.87 -19.23
C VAL A 382 1.99 -8.89 -18.40
N LEU A 383 3.12 -8.61 -19.02
CA LEU A 383 4.41 -8.52 -18.34
C LEU A 383 4.60 -7.11 -17.78
N ASP A 384 4.46 -6.98 -16.46
CA ASP A 384 4.62 -5.73 -15.73
C ASP A 384 5.15 -6.00 -14.30
N THR A 385 5.16 -4.97 -13.46
CA THR A 385 5.66 -5.02 -12.08
C THR A 385 4.73 -5.74 -11.09
N SER A 386 3.56 -6.22 -11.51
CA SER A 386 2.67 -7.05 -10.68
C SER A 386 3.09 -8.51 -10.61
N LEU A 387 3.99 -8.95 -11.51
CA LEU A 387 4.57 -10.28 -11.49
C LEU A 387 5.74 -10.32 -10.49
N ALA A 388 5.89 -11.45 -9.81
CA ALA A 388 7.03 -11.69 -8.92
C ALA A 388 8.00 -12.69 -9.54
N SER A 389 9.31 -12.49 -9.36
CA SER A 389 10.31 -13.51 -9.66
C SER A 389 10.29 -14.59 -8.58
N LEU A 390 10.27 -15.86 -8.99
CA LEU A 390 10.36 -16.98 -8.06
C LEU A 390 11.81 -17.16 -7.60
N PRO A 391 12.10 -17.04 -6.29
CA PRO A 391 13.47 -17.09 -5.77
C PRO A 391 13.98 -18.52 -5.65
N ILE A 392 14.03 -19.24 -6.77
CA ILE A 392 14.59 -20.59 -6.87
C ILE A 392 16.10 -20.52 -7.17
N ALA A 393 16.82 -21.60 -6.86
CA ALA A 393 18.22 -21.76 -7.25
C ALA A 393 18.34 -22.51 -8.58
N GLU A 394 19.48 -22.40 -9.27
CA GLU A 394 19.73 -23.18 -10.50
C GLU A 394 19.73 -24.70 -10.24
N ALA A 395 20.08 -25.14 -9.03
CA ALA A 395 20.01 -26.54 -8.64
C ALA A 395 18.56 -27.09 -8.54
N ASP A 396 17.55 -26.20 -8.50
CA ASP A 396 16.14 -26.60 -8.48
C ASP A 396 15.58 -26.87 -9.89
N LEU A 397 16.33 -26.53 -10.95
CA LEU A 397 15.89 -26.69 -12.34
C LEU A 397 15.72 -28.17 -12.71
N GLY A 398 14.64 -28.48 -13.42
CA GLY A 398 14.27 -29.84 -13.83
C GLY A 398 13.64 -30.69 -12.72
N LEU A 399 13.60 -30.21 -11.47
CA LEU A 399 12.97 -30.92 -10.36
C LEU A 399 11.47 -30.59 -10.27
N PRO A 400 10.59 -31.60 -10.19
CA PRO A 400 9.18 -31.36 -9.97
C PRO A 400 8.94 -30.91 -8.53
N TRP A 401 8.21 -29.80 -8.36
CA TRP A 401 7.84 -29.27 -7.05
C TRP A 401 6.32 -29.13 -6.92
N ASN A 402 5.83 -29.26 -5.68
CA ASN A 402 4.45 -28.97 -5.33
C ASN A 402 4.36 -27.50 -4.91
N TRP A 403 3.39 -26.78 -5.46
CA TRP A 403 3.19 -25.37 -5.19
C TRP A 403 1.83 -25.11 -4.56
N ARG A 404 1.80 -24.19 -3.60
CA ARG A 404 0.56 -23.72 -2.96
C ARG A 404 0.54 -22.19 -3.01
N VAL A 405 -0.50 -21.62 -3.60
CA VAL A 405 -0.62 -20.17 -3.81
C VAL A 405 -1.98 -19.69 -3.34
N GLY A 406 -2.03 -18.77 -2.39
CA GLY A 406 -3.28 -18.36 -1.74
C GLY A 406 -3.13 -17.16 -0.82
N PRO A 407 -4.22 -16.72 -0.16
CA PRO A 407 -4.21 -15.55 0.72
C PRO A 407 -3.19 -15.68 1.87
N ALA A 408 -2.27 -14.73 1.99
CA ALA A 408 -1.21 -14.77 3.02
C ALA A 408 -1.76 -14.77 4.47
N ALA A 409 -2.97 -14.22 4.66
CA ALA A 409 -3.67 -14.21 5.94
C ALA A 409 -4.30 -15.56 6.34
N ARG A 410 -4.20 -16.60 5.50
CA ARG A 410 -4.76 -17.94 5.75
C ARG A 410 -3.64 -18.98 5.84
N ALA A 411 -3.93 -20.11 6.48
CA ALA A 411 -2.98 -21.23 6.53
C ALA A 411 -2.82 -21.86 5.14
N VAL A 412 -1.62 -22.37 4.81
CA VAL A 412 -1.33 -23.01 3.51
C VAL A 412 -2.21 -24.25 3.21
N SER A 413 -2.80 -24.84 4.24
CA SER A 413 -3.75 -25.96 4.14
C SER A 413 -5.20 -25.53 3.87
N ASP A 414 -5.50 -24.22 3.89
CA ASP A 414 -6.82 -23.67 3.66
C ASP A 414 -7.29 -23.92 2.22
N ALA A 415 -8.60 -24.14 2.04
CA ALA A 415 -9.19 -24.45 0.74
C ALA A 415 -9.04 -23.32 -0.30
N SER A 416 -8.76 -22.09 0.13
CA SER A 416 -8.46 -20.95 -0.74
C SER A 416 -7.10 -21.04 -1.45
N TYR A 417 -6.23 -22.00 -1.10
CA TYR A 417 -4.94 -22.18 -1.78
C TYR A 417 -5.04 -23.02 -3.06
N ALA A 418 -4.58 -22.45 -4.17
CA ALA A 418 -4.37 -23.15 -5.43
C ALA A 418 -3.22 -24.16 -5.30
N ALA A 419 -3.46 -25.41 -5.68
CA ALA A 419 -2.41 -26.44 -5.79
C ALA A 419 -1.97 -26.57 -7.24
N LEU A 420 -0.66 -26.47 -7.50
CA LEU A 420 -0.11 -26.46 -8.84
C LEU A 420 1.11 -27.38 -8.90
N GLY A 421 1.25 -28.12 -9.99
CA GLY A 421 2.51 -28.76 -10.39
C GLY A 421 3.25 -27.86 -11.36
N PHE A 422 4.51 -27.54 -11.07
CA PHE A 422 5.36 -26.76 -11.99
C PHE A 422 6.82 -27.16 -11.81
N THR A 423 7.47 -27.46 -12.94
CA THR A 423 8.88 -27.85 -13.02
C THR A 423 9.62 -26.73 -13.76
N PRO A 424 10.43 -25.91 -13.06
CA PRO A 424 11.19 -24.87 -13.71
C PRO A 424 12.27 -25.49 -14.61
N THR A 425 12.34 -25.08 -15.87
CA THR A 425 13.32 -25.57 -16.85
C THR A 425 14.49 -24.59 -17.06
N GLY A 426 14.34 -23.34 -16.60
CA GLY A 426 15.37 -22.32 -16.69
C GLY A 426 15.43 -21.70 -18.07
N ARG A 427 14.27 -21.32 -18.62
CA ARG A 427 14.12 -20.90 -20.02
C ARG A 427 15.01 -19.71 -20.38
N GLY A 428 15.28 -18.79 -19.46
CA GLY A 428 16.19 -17.67 -19.68
C GLY A 428 17.68 -18.01 -19.76
N LEU A 429 18.07 -19.24 -19.42
CA LEU A 429 19.42 -19.77 -19.66
C LEU A 429 19.56 -20.49 -21.01
N VAL A 430 18.47 -20.78 -21.70
CA VAL A 430 18.49 -21.54 -22.96
C VAL A 430 18.99 -20.64 -24.11
N PRO A 431 20.06 -21.01 -24.84
CA PRO A 431 20.52 -20.23 -25.97
C PRO A 431 19.44 -20.06 -27.05
N PHE A 432 19.44 -18.87 -27.68
CA PHE A 432 18.53 -18.57 -28.78
C PHE A 432 18.92 -19.35 -30.05
N ALA A 433 17.95 -19.60 -30.92
CA ALA A 433 18.18 -20.26 -32.20
C ALA A 433 19.05 -19.38 -33.10
N PRO A 434 20.15 -19.89 -33.67
CA PRO A 434 20.91 -19.17 -34.70
C PRO A 434 20.03 -18.73 -35.88
N VAL A 435 20.46 -17.71 -36.61
CA VAL A 435 19.69 -17.14 -37.73
C VAL A 435 20.54 -16.97 -38.98
N HIS A 436 19.92 -16.57 -40.08
CA HIS A 436 20.59 -16.29 -41.36
C HIS A 436 21.48 -17.43 -41.85
N VAL A 437 20.97 -18.66 -41.77
CA VAL A 437 21.66 -19.83 -42.34
C VAL A 437 21.83 -19.62 -43.84
N GLU A 438 23.09 -19.66 -44.30
CA GLU A 438 23.44 -19.41 -45.70
C GLU A 438 22.85 -20.51 -46.60
N GLN A 439 22.18 -20.09 -47.67
CA GLN A 439 21.57 -21.01 -48.62
C GLN A 439 22.55 -21.37 -49.75
N PRO A 440 22.83 -22.66 -50.00
CA PRO A 440 23.84 -23.10 -50.96
C PRO A 440 23.61 -22.60 -52.39
N TRP A 441 22.36 -22.51 -52.85
CA TRP A 441 22.00 -22.05 -54.20
C TRP A 441 22.42 -20.61 -54.51
N ARG A 442 22.80 -19.79 -53.51
CA ARG A 442 23.26 -18.41 -53.73
C ARG A 442 24.66 -18.33 -54.37
N VAL A 443 25.43 -19.41 -54.35
CA VAL A 443 26.78 -19.47 -54.90
C VAL A 443 26.86 -20.64 -55.87
N ALA A 444 27.55 -20.46 -57.00
CA ALA A 444 27.78 -21.55 -57.95
C ALA A 444 28.52 -22.70 -57.24
N ARG A 445 27.87 -23.86 -57.15
CA ARG A 445 28.38 -25.03 -56.42
C ARG A 445 28.63 -26.19 -57.37
N SER A 446 29.78 -26.84 -57.21
CA SER A 446 30.05 -28.18 -57.73
C SER A 446 29.89 -29.20 -56.58
N PRO A 447 29.45 -30.45 -56.85
CA PRO A 447 29.38 -31.48 -55.83
C PRO A 447 30.72 -31.65 -55.10
N GLY A 448 30.68 -31.70 -53.78
CA GLY A 448 31.88 -31.69 -52.94
C GLY A 448 31.58 -31.29 -51.50
N ASP A 449 32.62 -30.88 -50.78
CA ASP A 449 32.51 -30.39 -49.41
C ASP A 449 31.50 -29.25 -49.28
N LEU A 450 30.73 -29.27 -48.20
CA LEU A 450 29.72 -28.26 -47.90
C LEU A 450 30.06 -27.54 -46.60
N THR A 451 30.35 -26.24 -46.67
CA THR A 451 30.44 -25.40 -45.48
C THR A 451 29.07 -24.80 -45.18
N ILE A 452 28.48 -25.19 -44.06
CA ILE A 452 27.22 -24.62 -43.56
C ILE A 452 27.59 -23.43 -42.67
N ARG A 453 27.00 -22.24 -42.91
CA ARG A 453 27.26 -21.00 -42.15
C ARG A 453 25.97 -20.40 -41.60
N TRP A 454 26.07 -19.70 -40.49
CA TRP A 454 24.95 -19.01 -39.83
C TRP A 454 25.43 -17.75 -39.08
N THR A 455 24.50 -17.02 -38.47
CA THR A 455 24.77 -15.90 -37.58
C THR A 455 24.39 -16.27 -36.14
N ARG A 456 25.30 -16.03 -35.20
CA ARG A 456 25.08 -16.21 -33.75
C ARG A 456 24.02 -15.24 -33.26
N ARG A 457 23.16 -15.69 -32.34
CA ARG A 457 22.33 -14.80 -31.51
C ARG A 457 22.82 -14.84 -30.07
N SER A 458 22.54 -13.79 -29.32
CA SER A 458 22.83 -13.74 -27.90
C SER A 458 21.57 -13.45 -27.11
N ARG A 459 21.48 -14.07 -25.94
CA ARG A 459 20.43 -13.80 -24.96
C ARG A 459 20.80 -12.69 -23.98
N ALA A 460 22.02 -12.15 -24.03
CA ALA A 460 22.40 -10.99 -23.25
C ALA A 460 21.45 -9.81 -23.56
N LEU A 461 21.06 -9.04 -22.54
CA LEU A 461 20.11 -7.93 -22.71
C LEU A 461 20.71 -6.80 -23.55
N VAL A 462 22.03 -6.59 -23.45
CA VAL A 462 22.76 -5.57 -24.22
C VAL A 462 23.09 -6.00 -25.66
N ALA A 463 22.68 -7.21 -26.08
CA ALA A 463 23.01 -7.75 -27.41
C ALA A 463 22.41 -6.96 -28.59
N ASP A 464 21.40 -6.13 -28.33
CA ASP A 464 20.75 -5.27 -29.33
C ASP A 464 21.41 -3.88 -29.46
N ALA A 465 22.50 -3.62 -28.73
CA ALA A 465 23.23 -2.35 -28.80
C ALA A 465 24.08 -2.23 -30.07
N TRP A 466 23.97 -1.10 -30.78
CA TRP A 466 24.69 -0.83 -32.03
C TRP A 466 26.16 -0.42 -31.86
N GLU A 467 26.56 -0.05 -30.65
CA GLU A 467 27.90 0.49 -30.37
C GLU A 467 28.97 -0.60 -30.23
N GLN A 468 28.55 -1.86 -30.10
CA GLN A 468 29.44 -2.98 -29.84
C GLN A 468 30.13 -3.45 -31.13
N VAL A 469 31.43 -3.72 -31.05
CA VAL A 469 32.20 -4.30 -32.16
C VAL A 469 31.77 -5.74 -32.45
N GLU A 470 31.40 -6.47 -31.40
CA GLU A 470 30.92 -7.85 -31.50
C GLU A 470 29.77 -8.08 -30.52
N VAL A 471 28.77 -8.85 -30.94
CA VAL A 471 27.63 -9.22 -30.10
C VAL A 471 28.13 -10.04 -28.90
N PRO A 472 27.83 -9.67 -27.65
CA PRO A 472 28.34 -10.34 -26.46
C PRO A 472 27.92 -11.79 -26.42
N LEU A 473 28.80 -12.65 -25.93
CA LEU A 473 28.50 -14.06 -25.68
C LEU A 473 28.00 -14.22 -24.24
N ALA A 474 26.80 -14.76 -24.08
CA ALA A 474 26.21 -15.03 -22.75
C ALA A 474 26.60 -16.40 -22.16
N GLU A 475 27.25 -17.24 -22.97
CA GLU A 475 27.73 -18.57 -22.60
C GLU A 475 29.24 -18.55 -22.37
N ASP A 476 29.78 -19.51 -21.59
CA ASP A 476 31.21 -19.53 -21.25
C ASP A 476 32.09 -19.78 -22.48
N LEU A 477 31.57 -20.50 -23.48
CA LEU A 477 32.25 -20.85 -24.71
C LEU A 477 31.26 -20.81 -25.89
N GLU A 478 31.74 -20.38 -27.05
CA GLU A 478 30.97 -20.49 -28.28
C GLU A 478 31.07 -21.92 -28.83
N SER A 479 29.94 -22.62 -28.89
CA SER A 479 29.86 -24.00 -29.36
C SER A 479 28.50 -24.32 -29.97
N TYR A 480 28.51 -25.22 -30.96
CA TYR A 480 27.34 -25.57 -31.75
C TYR A 480 27.27 -27.06 -32.07
N ASP A 481 26.04 -27.57 -32.10
CA ASP A 481 25.67 -28.85 -32.69
C ASP A 481 24.86 -28.62 -33.97
N VAL A 482 25.27 -29.25 -35.07
CA VAL A 482 24.57 -29.23 -36.35
C VAL A 482 24.10 -30.64 -36.68
N GLN A 483 22.80 -30.87 -36.58
CA GLN A 483 22.18 -32.13 -36.94
C GLN A 483 21.80 -32.15 -38.41
N ILE A 484 22.23 -33.20 -39.11
CA ILE A 484 21.81 -33.54 -40.47
C ILE A 484 20.65 -34.52 -40.37
N LEU A 485 19.54 -34.21 -41.03
CA LEU A 485 18.29 -34.94 -40.90
C LEU A 485 17.91 -35.69 -42.18
N ASP A 486 17.32 -36.87 -41.99
CA ASP A 486 16.59 -37.64 -42.99
C ASP A 486 15.14 -37.81 -42.51
N GLY A 487 14.25 -36.98 -43.04
CA GLY A 487 12.93 -36.78 -42.44
C GLY A 487 13.04 -36.32 -40.98
N THR A 488 12.58 -37.14 -40.04
CA THR A 488 12.68 -36.88 -38.60
C THR A 488 13.90 -37.50 -37.93
N THR A 489 14.66 -38.34 -38.65
CA THR A 489 15.78 -39.10 -38.11
C THR A 489 17.07 -38.30 -38.22
N VAL A 490 17.86 -38.27 -37.15
CA VAL A 490 19.20 -37.65 -37.16
C VAL A 490 20.19 -38.64 -37.79
N ARG A 491 20.69 -38.32 -38.98
CA ARG A 491 21.73 -39.10 -39.68
C ARG A 491 23.11 -38.84 -39.09
N ARG A 492 23.41 -37.57 -38.80
CA ARG A 492 24.72 -37.13 -38.31
C ARG A 492 24.56 -35.92 -37.40
N THR A 493 25.45 -35.80 -36.42
CA THR A 493 25.66 -34.55 -35.66
C THR A 493 27.10 -34.11 -35.88
N LEU A 494 27.27 -32.89 -36.38
CA LEU A 494 28.56 -32.22 -36.51
C LEU A 494 28.70 -31.20 -35.38
N THR A 495 29.91 -30.97 -34.90
CA THR A 495 30.20 -29.97 -33.85
C THR A 495 31.04 -28.83 -34.41
N SER A 496 30.88 -27.62 -33.86
CA SER A 496 31.71 -26.47 -34.21
C SER A 496 31.90 -25.54 -33.02
N SER A 497 33.04 -24.84 -32.98
CA SER A 497 33.33 -23.73 -32.06
C SER A 497 33.21 -22.36 -32.73
N THR A 498 32.69 -22.30 -33.96
CA THR A 498 32.50 -21.08 -34.75
C THR A 498 31.13 -21.13 -35.44
N THR A 499 30.72 -20.04 -36.07
CA THR A 499 29.46 -19.92 -36.83
C THR A 499 29.45 -20.66 -38.18
N SER A 500 30.30 -21.68 -38.33
CA SER A 500 30.32 -22.52 -39.52
C SER A 500 30.73 -23.96 -39.21
N VAL A 501 30.29 -24.92 -40.02
CA VAL A 501 30.74 -26.32 -39.94
C VAL A 501 30.94 -26.92 -41.32
N LEU A 502 31.95 -27.79 -41.46
CA LEU A 502 32.24 -28.50 -42.69
C LEU A 502 31.55 -29.87 -42.70
N TYR A 503 30.69 -30.10 -43.68
CA TYR A 503 30.11 -31.40 -44.00
C TYR A 503 30.80 -31.96 -45.23
N THR A 504 31.79 -32.83 -45.02
CA THR A 504 32.71 -33.24 -46.10
C THR A 504 32.03 -34.13 -47.13
N ALA A 505 32.55 -34.16 -48.35
CA ALA A 505 32.08 -35.04 -49.42
C ALA A 505 32.10 -36.51 -49.01
N VAL A 506 33.08 -36.92 -48.19
CA VAL A 506 33.18 -38.27 -47.63
C VAL A 506 32.03 -38.55 -46.66
N GLN A 507 31.71 -37.60 -45.78
CA GLN A 507 30.58 -37.72 -44.86
C GLN A 507 29.24 -37.75 -45.60
N GLN A 508 29.07 -36.88 -46.61
CA GLN A 508 27.90 -36.89 -47.49
C GLN A 508 27.75 -38.25 -48.21
N THR A 509 28.83 -38.79 -48.76
CA THR A 509 28.83 -40.09 -49.43
C THR A 509 28.49 -41.23 -48.46
N ALA A 510 28.96 -41.17 -47.21
CA ALA A 510 28.61 -42.16 -46.19
C ALA A 510 27.13 -42.08 -45.78
N ASP A 511 26.55 -40.88 -45.76
CA ASP A 511 25.17 -40.66 -45.31
C ASP A 511 24.14 -40.88 -46.45
N TRP A 512 24.50 -40.54 -47.69
CA TRP A 512 23.58 -40.47 -48.85
C TRP A 512 24.04 -41.26 -50.09
N GLY A 513 25.23 -41.85 -50.07
CA GLY A 513 25.82 -42.60 -51.20
C GLY A 513 26.58 -41.74 -52.23
N ALA A 514 26.39 -40.41 -52.22
CA ALA A 514 27.15 -39.43 -53.01
C ALA A 514 27.07 -38.03 -52.36
N PRO A 515 27.94 -37.08 -52.75
CA PRO A 515 27.77 -35.67 -52.40
C PRO A 515 26.45 -35.10 -52.94
N LEU A 516 25.86 -34.16 -52.21
CA LEU A 516 24.60 -33.51 -52.59
C LEU A 516 24.74 -32.76 -53.92
N GLU A 517 23.76 -32.91 -54.81
CA GLU A 517 23.72 -32.33 -56.16
C GLU A 517 22.69 -31.21 -56.30
N PRO A 518 22.80 -30.34 -57.32
CA PRO A 518 21.78 -29.33 -57.61
C PRO A 518 20.37 -29.94 -57.76
N GLY A 519 19.37 -29.29 -57.16
CA GLY A 519 17.98 -29.76 -57.11
C GLY A 519 17.65 -30.62 -55.89
N GLN A 520 18.65 -31.02 -55.09
CA GLN A 520 18.42 -31.75 -53.83
C GLN A 520 18.21 -30.80 -52.65
N THR A 521 17.75 -31.36 -51.52
CA THR A 521 17.53 -30.61 -50.28
C THR A 521 18.15 -31.31 -49.10
N LEU A 522 18.61 -30.54 -48.11
CA LEU A 522 19.14 -31.05 -46.85
C LEU A 522 18.45 -30.37 -45.68
N ALA A 523 17.69 -31.14 -44.91
CA ALA A 523 17.10 -30.65 -43.66
C ALA A 523 18.17 -30.67 -42.55
N ILE A 524 18.32 -29.55 -41.84
CA ILE A 524 19.27 -29.41 -40.75
C ILE A 524 18.65 -28.75 -39.52
N ARG A 525 19.24 -29.03 -38.35
CA ARG A 525 19.01 -28.28 -37.11
C ARG A 525 20.32 -27.78 -36.55
N ILE A 526 20.39 -26.48 -36.24
CA ILE A 526 21.56 -25.86 -35.64
C ILE A 526 21.21 -25.44 -34.22
N TYR A 527 21.99 -25.90 -33.25
CA TYR A 527 21.87 -25.55 -31.84
C TYR A 527 23.11 -24.79 -31.40
N GLN A 528 22.93 -23.65 -30.76
CA GLN A 528 23.97 -23.10 -29.89
C GLN A 528 23.94 -23.84 -28.55
N LEU A 529 25.10 -24.16 -28.00
CA LEU A 529 25.24 -24.92 -26.77
C LEU A 529 25.48 -23.99 -25.58
N SER A 530 24.94 -24.39 -24.43
CA SER A 530 25.27 -23.86 -23.11
C SER A 530 25.93 -24.98 -22.31
N ASN A 531 27.02 -24.68 -21.61
CA ASN A 531 27.62 -25.63 -20.67
C ASN A 531 26.69 -25.95 -19.49
N ARG A 532 25.70 -25.09 -19.21
CA ARG A 532 24.75 -25.26 -18.09
C ARG A 532 23.60 -26.19 -18.46
N LEU A 533 22.96 -25.97 -19.62
CA LEU A 533 21.73 -26.68 -20.02
C LEU A 533 21.88 -27.54 -21.29
N GLY A 534 23.04 -27.56 -21.93
CA GLY A 534 23.26 -28.28 -23.19
C GLY A 534 22.67 -27.53 -24.39
N ARG A 535 21.87 -28.20 -25.22
CA ARG A 535 21.35 -27.64 -26.48
C ARG A 535 20.33 -26.53 -26.24
N GLY A 536 20.51 -25.42 -26.95
CA GLY A 536 19.56 -24.32 -27.01
C GLY A 536 18.34 -24.60 -27.88
N THR A 537 17.69 -23.53 -28.33
CA THR A 537 16.58 -23.61 -29.29
C THR A 537 17.14 -23.91 -30.69
N PRO A 538 16.58 -24.86 -31.45
CA PRO A 538 17.09 -25.16 -32.79
C PRO A 538 16.69 -24.09 -33.81
N ALA A 539 17.62 -23.72 -34.67
CA ALA A 539 17.31 -23.20 -35.99
C ALA A 539 17.00 -24.39 -36.91
N THR A 540 15.76 -24.53 -37.36
CA THR A 540 15.37 -25.59 -38.31
C THR A 540 15.29 -25.02 -39.71
N VAL A 541 16.14 -25.50 -40.62
CA VAL A 541 16.23 -24.97 -41.99
C VAL A 541 16.39 -26.13 -42.97
N THR A 542 15.75 -26.01 -44.13
CA THR A 542 16.03 -26.85 -45.29
C THR A 542 16.92 -26.08 -46.24
N LEU A 543 18.15 -26.58 -46.44
CA LEU A 543 19.06 -26.09 -47.46
C LEU A 543 18.62 -26.60 -48.82
N GLN A 544 18.66 -25.73 -49.82
CA GLN A 544 18.38 -26.07 -51.22
C GLN A 544 19.66 -25.92 -52.04
N PHE A 545 19.92 -26.88 -52.93
CA PHE A 545 21.16 -26.98 -53.72
C PHE A 545 20.95 -26.67 -55.18
#